data_AF-A0A7N2LC55-F1
#
_entry.id   AF-A0A7N2LC55-F1
#
_cell.length_a   1.000
_cell.length_b   1.000
_cell.length_c   1.000
_cell.angle_alpha   90.00
_cell.angle_beta   90.00
_cell.angle_gamma   90.00
#
_symmetry.space_group_name_H-M   'P 1'
#
loop_
_entity.id
_entity.type
_entity.pdbx_description
1 polymer ?
#
loop_
_entity_poly.entity_id
_entity_poly.type
_entity_poly.pdbx_seq_one_letter_code
_entity_poly.pdbx_strand_id
1 'polypeptide(L)'
;MASSSEQEFVPLYRARLNHFSRHCGLWDSRSAAHVGNKLTLRLHNIHVSAVCIDLQDELSRPLHLHQLVLPLFDSVRRASVLVHGAEKLWVTGSVLMSSIRNGRSGF
;
A
#
# COMPACT_ATOMS: atom_id res chain seq x y z
N MET A 1 -7.47 6.47 -13.23
CA MET A 1 -7.86 6.28 -11.82
C MET A 1 -7.96 4.78 -11.53
N ALA A 2 -7.61 4.35 -10.32
CA ALA A 2 -7.74 2.97 -9.86
C ALA A 2 -8.24 3.00 -8.41
N SER A 3 -9.34 2.29 -8.10
CA SER A 3 -9.96 2.30 -6.77
C SER A 3 -10.39 0.90 -6.34
N SER A 4 -10.35 0.63 -5.02
CA SER A 4 -10.88 -0.58 -4.41
C SER A 4 -12.40 -0.71 -4.47
N SER A 5 -13.11 0.33 -4.91
CA SER A 5 -14.57 0.32 -5.10
C SER A 5 -15.01 -0.13 -6.51
N GLU A 6 -14.07 -0.45 -7.40
CA GLU A 6 -14.39 -0.88 -8.76
C GLU A 6 -15.00 -2.29 -8.80
N GLN A 7 -15.78 -2.58 -9.84
CA GLN A 7 -16.63 -3.78 -9.95
C GLN A 7 -15.85 -5.11 -9.83
N GLU A 8 -14.58 -5.12 -10.24
CA GLU A 8 -13.65 -6.25 -10.13
C GLU A 8 -13.29 -6.61 -8.67
N PHE A 9 -13.42 -5.66 -7.74
CA PHE A 9 -13.19 -5.89 -6.31
C PHE A 9 -14.43 -6.36 -5.56
N VAL A 10 -15.62 -6.29 -6.17
CA VAL A 10 -16.89 -6.71 -5.55
C VAL A 10 -16.89 -8.19 -5.10
N PRO A 11 -16.30 -9.15 -5.85
CA PRO A 11 -16.19 -10.53 -5.38
C PRO A 11 -15.31 -10.68 -4.15
N LEU A 12 -14.15 -9.98 -4.12
CA LEU A 12 -13.25 -9.94 -2.96
C LEU A 12 -13.92 -9.30 -1.74
N TYR A 13 -14.66 -8.22 -1.96
CA TYR A 13 -15.45 -7.53 -0.95
C TYR A 13 -16.53 -8.44 -0.36
N ARG A 14 -17.32 -9.10 -1.21
CA ARG A 14 -18.37 -10.05 -0.80
C ARG A 14 -17.81 -11.24 -0.03
N ALA A 15 -16.66 -11.77 -0.46
CA ALA A 15 -15.99 -12.86 0.26
C ALA A 15 -15.56 -12.45 1.68
N ARG A 16 -15.10 -11.20 1.87
CA ARG A 16 -14.70 -10.67 3.18
C ARG A 16 -15.88 -10.37 4.10
N LEU A 17 -17.00 -9.93 3.54
CA LEU A 17 -18.24 -9.73 4.30
C LEU A 17 -18.86 -11.03 4.82
N ASN A 18 -18.70 -12.13 4.10
CA ASN A 18 -19.29 -13.43 4.45
C ASN A 18 -18.50 -14.20 5.52
N HIS A 19 -17.33 -13.71 5.96
CA HIS A 19 -16.53 -14.30 7.03
C HIS A 19 -16.61 -13.42 8.28
N PHE A 20 -16.91 -14.01 9.44
CA PHE A 20 -17.13 -13.37 10.75
C PHE A 20 -16.37 -12.03 10.97
N SER A 21 -17.16 -10.98 11.17
CA SER A 21 -16.81 -9.55 11.06
C SER A 21 -16.17 -8.92 12.30
N ARG A 22 -15.15 -9.55 12.91
CA ARG A 22 -14.51 -8.93 14.10
C ARG A 22 -13.38 -7.96 13.76
N HIS A 23 -12.77 -8.06 12.57
CA HIS A 23 -11.67 -7.18 12.12
C HIS A 23 -11.65 -7.00 10.59
N CYS A 24 -12.75 -6.55 10.00
CA CYS A 24 -12.88 -6.45 8.53
C CYS A 24 -12.20 -5.17 7.99
N GLY A 25 -10.86 -5.19 7.92
CA GLY A 25 -10.12 -4.23 7.10
C GLY A 25 -10.38 -4.49 5.63
N LEU A 26 -11.20 -3.65 5.00
CA LEU A 26 -11.45 -3.71 3.55
C LEU A 26 -10.17 -3.50 2.73
N TRP A 27 -9.26 -2.74 3.33
CA TRP A 27 -7.93 -2.49 2.82
C TRP A 27 -6.91 -3.42 3.48
N ASP A 28 -6.17 -4.16 2.66
CA ASP A 28 -5.15 -5.11 3.06
C ASP A 28 -4.07 -5.14 1.97
N SER A 29 -2.89 -5.67 2.30
CA SER A 29 -1.73 -5.82 1.42
C SER A 29 -2.07 -6.37 0.03
N ARG A 30 -2.97 -7.36 -0.05
CA ARG A 30 -3.42 -7.95 -1.33
C ARG A 30 -4.27 -6.99 -2.15
N SER A 31 -5.20 -6.28 -1.51
CA SER A 31 -6.02 -5.26 -2.16
C SER A 31 -5.15 -4.10 -2.66
N ALA A 32 -4.19 -3.66 -1.83
CA ALA A 32 -3.23 -2.62 -2.18
C ALA A 32 -2.38 -3.01 -3.40
N ALA A 33 -1.80 -4.22 -3.42
CA ALA A 33 -1.04 -4.69 -4.56
C ALA A 33 -1.88 -4.79 -5.85
N HIS A 34 -3.14 -5.22 -5.74
CA HIS A 34 -4.02 -5.33 -6.90
C HIS A 34 -4.39 -3.95 -7.48
N VAL A 35 -4.72 -2.99 -6.61
CA VAL A 35 -4.96 -1.59 -7.02
C VAL A 35 -3.71 -1.00 -7.66
N GLY A 36 -2.52 -1.26 -7.12
CA GLY A 36 -1.25 -0.75 -7.66
C GLY A 36 -0.88 -1.35 -9.02
N ASN A 37 -1.14 -2.64 -9.24
CA ASN A 37 -1.01 -3.25 -10.57
C ASN A 37 -1.94 -2.58 -11.59
N LYS A 38 -3.19 -2.34 -11.22
CA LYS A 38 -4.16 -1.66 -12.10
C LYS A 38 -3.77 -0.23 -12.39
N LEU A 39 -3.29 0.49 -11.38
CA LEU A 39 -2.73 1.83 -11.53
C LEU A 39 -1.59 1.81 -12.55
N THR A 40 -0.68 0.84 -12.46
CA THR A 40 0.44 0.71 -13.39
C THR A 40 -0.01 0.47 -14.83
N LEU A 41 -0.97 -0.42 -15.06
CA LEU A 41 -1.54 -0.63 -16.40
C LEU A 41 -2.12 0.67 -16.97
N ARG A 42 -2.80 1.47 -16.14
CA ARG A 42 -3.34 2.76 -16.56
C ARG A 42 -2.24 3.78 -16.86
N LEU A 43 -1.19 3.84 -16.04
CA LEU A 43 -0.02 4.71 -16.27
C LEU A 43 0.71 4.35 -17.56
N HIS A 44 0.89 3.05 -17.82
CA HIS A 44 1.51 2.57 -19.05
C HIS A 44 0.68 2.94 -20.29
N ASN A 45 -0.65 2.80 -20.22
CA ASN A 45 -1.54 3.18 -21.33
C ASN A 45 -1.45 4.67 -21.69
N ILE A 46 -1.09 5.53 -20.74
CA ILE A 46 -0.88 6.98 -20.97
C ILE A 46 0.61 7.33 -21.13
N HIS A 47 1.49 6.33 -21.27
CA HIS A 47 2.94 6.48 -21.42
C HIS A 47 3.64 7.24 -20.28
N VAL A 48 3.10 7.16 -19.07
CA VAL A 48 3.71 7.74 -17.86
C VAL A 48 4.60 6.69 -17.19
N SER A 49 5.89 7.02 -17.06
CA SER A 49 6.92 6.14 -16.48
C SER A 49 7.33 6.52 -15.06
N ALA A 50 6.98 7.72 -14.59
CA ALA A 50 7.33 8.22 -13.26
C ALA A 50 6.17 8.97 -12.60
N VAL A 51 5.98 8.73 -11.31
CA VAL A 51 4.97 9.39 -10.47
C VAL A 51 5.64 9.85 -9.17
N CYS A 52 5.28 11.03 -8.69
CA CYS A 52 5.73 11.55 -7.40
C CYS A 52 4.61 11.42 -6.38
N ILE A 53 4.94 10.96 -5.17
CA ILE A 53 4.01 10.99 -4.05
C ILE A 53 4.27 12.22 -3.18
N ASP A 54 3.19 12.83 -2.68
CA ASP A 54 3.35 13.84 -1.64
C ASP A 54 3.72 13.16 -0.33
N LEU A 55 5.02 13.20 -0.05
CA LEU A 55 5.61 12.58 1.12
C LEU A 55 5.19 13.29 2.42
N GLN A 56 4.92 14.59 2.40
CA GLN A 56 4.51 15.32 3.61
C GLN A 56 3.10 14.91 4.02
N ASP A 57 2.21 14.84 3.04
CA ASP A 57 0.85 14.33 3.23
C ASP A 57 0.89 12.88 3.71
N GLU A 58 1.71 12.03 3.11
CA GLU A 58 1.79 10.63 3.53
C GLU A 58 2.38 10.50 4.94
N LEU A 59 3.46 11.20 5.29
CA LEU A 59 4.07 11.16 6.63
C LEU A 59 3.17 11.72 7.75
N SER A 60 2.23 12.62 7.40
CA SER A 60 1.24 13.12 8.35
C SER A 60 0.22 12.05 8.76
N ARG A 61 0.12 10.95 8.01
CA ARG A 61 -0.81 9.86 8.29
C ARG A 61 -0.31 8.99 9.45
N PRO A 62 -1.23 8.34 10.17
CA PRO A 62 -0.86 7.36 11.18
C PRO A 62 0.01 6.23 10.62
N LEU A 63 1.03 5.82 11.38
CA LEU A 63 2.01 4.80 10.98
C LEU A 63 1.41 3.46 10.51
N HIS A 64 0.26 3.06 11.05
CA HIS A 64 -0.42 1.84 10.64
C HIS A 64 -0.99 1.94 9.21
N LEU A 65 -1.32 3.14 8.73
CA LEU A 65 -1.72 3.37 7.34
C LEU A 65 -0.51 3.29 6.40
N HIS A 66 0.68 3.73 6.82
CA HIS A 66 1.87 3.59 5.98
C HIS A 66 2.12 2.12 5.61
N GLN A 67 2.02 1.22 6.60
CA GLN A 67 2.19 -0.23 6.39
C GLN A 67 1.21 -0.80 5.37
N LEU A 68 0.01 -0.22 5.29
CA LEU A 68 -1.06 -0.63 4.38
C LEU A 68 -0.88 -0.09 2.95
N VAL A 69 -0.14 1.01 2.78
CA VAL A 69 0.11 1.63 1.46
C VAL A 69 1.43 1.14 0.86
N LEU A 70 2.39 0.67 1.67
CA LEU A 70 3.65 0.12 1.17
C LEU A 70 3.48 -0.96 0.06
N PRO A 71 2.54 -1.94 0.17
CA PRO A 71 2.35 -2.95 -0.87
C PRO A 71 1.81 -2.38 -2.20
N LEU A 72 1.10 -1.24 -2.16
CA LEU A 72 0.68 -0.52 -3.36
C LEU A 72 1.92 0.00 -4.11
N PHE A 73 2.81 0.72 -3.42
CA PHE A 73 4.02 1.25 -4.05
C PHE A 73 4.99 0.16 -4.50
N ASP A 74 5.11 -0.92 -3.73
CA ASP A 74 5.95 -2.05 -4.11
C ASP A 74 5.47 -2.70 -5.42
N SER A 75 4.15 -2.85 -5.60
CA SER A 75 3.58 -3.38 -6.84
C SER A 75 3.84 -2.49 -8.07
N VAL A 76 3.71 -1.17 -7.91
CA VAL A 76 3.97 -0.18 -8.97
C VAL A 76 5.45 -0.17 -9.35
N ARG A 77 6.34 -0.23 -8.35
CA ARG A 77 7.79 -0.30 -8.56
C ARG A 77 8.22 -1.57 -9.28
N ARG A 78 7.66 -2.74 -8.90
CA ARG A 78 7.92 -4.02 -9.59
C ARG A 78 7.50 -3.98 -11.06
N ALA A 79 6.46 -3.22 -11.38
CA ALA A 79 5.97 -3.03 -12.73
C ALA A 79 6.71 -1.92 -13.50
N SER A 80 7.92 -1.54 -13.07
CA SER A 80 8.84 -0.61 -13.73
C SER A 80 8.38 0.84 -13.83
N VAL A 81 7.44 1.27 -12.98
CA VAL A 81 7.10 2.68 -12.82
C VAL A 81 7.90 3.26 -11.65
N LEU A 82 8.61 4.36 -11.89
CA LEU A 82 9.38 5.06 -10.86
C LEU A 82 8.42 5.81 -9.92
N VAL A 83 8.53 5.54 -8.62
CA VAL A 83 7.74 6.23 -7.58
C VAL A 83 8.69 7.03 -6.70
N HIS A 84 8.79 8.33 -6.95
CA HIS A 84 9.63 9.23 -6.15
C HIS A 84 9.00 9.49 -4.79
N GLY A 85 9.78 9.40 -3.70
CA GLY A 85 9.32 9.60 -2.32
C GLY A 85 8.93 8.30 -1.59
N ALA A 86 8.67 7.21 -2.32
CA ALA A 86 8.36 5.91 -1.70
C ALA A 86 9.54 5.32 -0.92
N GLU A 87 10.79 5.64 -1.30
CA GLU A 87 11.97 5.18 -0.55
C GLU A 87 12.00 5.69 0.90
N LYS A 88 11.52 6.91 1.15
CA LYS A 88 11.53 7.51 2.48
C LYS A 88 10.49 6.88 3.40
N LEU A 89 9.37 6.41 2.85
CA LEU A 89 8.37 5.62 3.57
C LEU A 89 8.92 4.24 3.97
N TRP A 90 9.73 3.61 3.11
CA TRP A 90 10.36 2.32 3.39
C TRP A 90 11.37 2.42 4.55
N VAL A 91 12.14 3.50 4.60
CA VAL A 91 13.08 3.78 5.71
C VAL A 91 12.31 3.93 7.02
N THR A 92 11.24 4.72 7.06
CA THR A 92 10.41 4.91 8.26
C THR A 92 9.76 3.60 8.72
N GLY A 93 9.23 2.79 7.80
CA GLY A 93 8.67 1.48 8.11
C GLY A 93 9.71 0.46 8.62
N SER A 94 10.91 0.47 8.05
CA SER A 94 12.02 -0.44 8.42
C SER A 94 12.64 -0.05 9.77
N VAL A 95 12.79 1.25 10.05
CA VAL A 95 13.27 1.74 11.36
C VAL A 95 12.29 1.34 12.47
N LEU A 96 10.98 1.42 12.21
CA LEU A 96 9.96 0.98 13.18
C LEU A 96 9.99 -0.55 13.40
N MET A 97 10.15 -1.35 12.34
CA MET A 97 10.32 -2.81 12.43
C MET A 97 11.57 -3.20 13.23
N SER A 98 12.63 -2.39 13.15
CA SER A 98 13.87 -2.58 13.91
C SER A 98 13.68 -2.21 15.39
N SER A 99 12.94 -1.13 15.67
CA SER A 99 12.68 -0.64 17.02
C SER A 99 11.71 -1.54 17.81
N ILE A 100 10.71 -2.14 17.15
CA ILE A 100 9.80 -3.11 17.79
C ILE A 100 10.55 -4.41 18.14
N ARG A 101 11.57 -4.78 17.37
CA ARG A 101 12.39 -5.98 17.63
C ARG A 101 13.40 -5.79 18.76
N ASN A 102 13.88 -4.57 18.98
CA ASN A 102 14.82 -4.24 20.06
C ASN A 102 14.16 -3.88 21.40
N GLY A 103 12.83 -3.89 21.51
CA GLY A 103 12.09 -3.61 22.75
C GLY A 103 11.87 -4.80 23.69
N ARG A 104 12.47 -5.97 23.41
CA ARG A 104 12.38 -7.18 24.26
C ARG A 104 13.78 -7.74 24.57
N SER A 105 14.63 -6.93 25.17
CA SER A 105 15.80 -7.42 25.93
C SER A 105 16.25 -6.33 26.88
N GLY A 106 15.91 -6.46 28.16
CA GLY A 106 16.31 -5.50 29.18
C GLY A 106 15.53 -5.66 30.47
N PHE A 107 15.89 -6.70 31.23
CA PHE A 107 15.66 -6.97 32.67
C PHE A 107 14.22 -7.01 33.21
#